data_AF-A0A850JKN9-F1
#
_entry.id   AF-A0A850JKN9-F1
#
_cell.length_a   1.000
_cell.length_b   1.000
_cell.length_c   1.000
_cell.angle_alpha   90.00
_cell.angle_beta   90.00
_cell.angle_gamma   90.00
#
_symmetry.space_group_name_H-M   'P 1'
#
loop_
_entity.id
_entity.type
_entity.pdbx_description
1 polymer ?
#
loop_
_entity_poly.entity_id
_entity_poly.type
_entity_poly.pdbx_seq_one_letter_code
_entity_poly.pdbx_strand_id
1 'polypeptide(L)'
;MDDITYDVRVHKTEVYKGKKVTTYTVRWKVARKPWKEPFRNSAQADSFRSSLLTAARKGEAFAVKTGRPLSWEREENAITWFAFSLDYCAAKWPYASPNHRRGIAEALTDATEALLTTGKGAPAGGLLRDALRAWAYSGRLQNGETEPPEHLASAVRWLERNTVDMSDLAPDRQGPQLARQVLDRLSRRQDGSPAAGSTATRKRATFNNAMEYACERRVLPINPLTLVKWTRPRVAQTLDLRVVANPDQARRLLDAVRAQGKRGERMVAFFAVMYYAALRPEEAVDLRRDALVSLPDDGWGEMRLTHAEPRSGSRWTDSGKPRDRQPLKHRAPGETRPVPIHPELVTLLRHHIKEFNIPAGGRLFVGPRGGIMTDRTYLGAWHRARAAALSEREAASPLAKTPYDLRHAAVSTWLGAGVPPAQVAEWAGHSVAVLLRVYAKCVAGQEEDAKRRISEATRPKTP
;
A
#
# COMPACT_ATOMS: atom_id res chain seq x y z
N MET A 1 30.24 9.71 -25.67
CA MET A 1 31.28 9.19 -26.56
C MET A 1 32.57 9.91 -26.20
N ASP A 2 33.62 9.34 -25.62
CA ASP A 2 33.94 7.98 -25.21
C ASP A 2 34.93 8.11 -24.04
N ASP A 3 34.50 7.81 -22.81
CA ASP A 3 35.39 7.79 -21.63
C ASP A 3 35.87 6.35 -21.33
N ILE A 4 35.89 5.52 -22.38
CA ILE A 4 36.26 4.11 -22.36
C ILE A 4 37.25 3.82 -23.49
N THR A 5 38.18 2.90 -23.26
CA THR A 5 39.21 2.55 -24.25
C THR A 5 39.61 1.09 -24.13
N TYR A 6 40.10 0.52 -25.23
CA TYR A 6 40.74 -0.80 -25.27
C TYR A 6 42.27 -0.69 -25.30
N ASP A 7 42.83 0.52 -25.39
CA ASP A 7 44.27 0.75 -25.33
C ASP A 7 44.76 0.66 -23.89
N VAL A 8 45.17 -0.55 -23.49
CA VAL A 8 45.63 -0.85 -22.13
C VAL A 8 47.00 -1.53 -22.18
N ARG A 9 47.95 -0.99 -21.41
CA ARG A 9 49.28 -1.59 -21.24
C ARG A 9 49.54 -1.85 -19.77
N VAL A 10 49.60 -3.12 -19.39
CA VAL A 10 49.94 -3.55 -18.02
C VAL A 10 51.44 -3.80 -17.92
N HIS A 11 52.14 -3.03 -17.09
CA HIS A 11 53.59 -3.12 -16.93
C HIS A 11 53.98 -4.20 -15.92
N LYS A 12 55.28 -4.52 -15.84
CA LYS A 12 55.84 -5.38 -14.79
C LYS A 12 55.72 -4.68 -13.44
N THR A 13 55.37 -5.44 -12.40
CA THR A 13 55.30 -4.95 -11.01
C THR A 13 56.67 -4.39 -10.60
N GLU A 14 56.66 -3.17 -10.10
CA GLU A 14 57.84 -2.47 -9.60
C GLU A 14 58.05 -2.83 -8.12
N VAL A 15 59.28 -3.15 -7.73
CA VAL A 15 59.61 -3.55 -6.36
C VAL A 15 60.51 -2.50 -5.75
N TYR A 16 60.00 -1.80 -4.73
CA TYR A 16 60.76 -0.84 -3.93
C TYR A 16 61.12 -1.47 -2.59
N LYS A 17 62.42 -1.64 -2.30
CA LYS A 17 62.92 -2.15 -1.03
C LYS A 17 63.33 -0.98 -0.13
N GLY A 18 62.44 -0.57 0.77
CA GLY A 18 62.71 0.45 1.77
C GLY A 18 63.39 -0.09 3.02
N LYS A 19 63.87 0.79 3.91
CA LYS A 19 64.58 0.41 5.15
C LYS A 19 63.76 -0.44 6.13
N LYS A 20 62.41 -0.38 6.08
CA LYS A 20 61.51 -1.12 6.99
C LYS A 20 60.44 -1.95 6.27
N VAL A 21 60.14 -1.65 5.01
CA VAL A 21 59.03 -2.26 4.26
C VAL A 21 59.41 -2.38 2.79
N THR A 22 59.06 -3.51 2.17
CA THR A 22 59.09 -3.70 0.72
C THR A 22 57.71 -3.38 0.14
N THR A 23 57.66 -2.59 -0.93
CA THR A 23 56.41 -2.23 -1.63
C THR A 23 56.45 -2.76 -3.06
N TYR A 24 55.38 -3.43 -3.47
CA TYR A 24 55.16 -3.98 -4.80
C TYR A 24 54.11 -3.12 -5.51
N THR A 25 54.52 -2.31 -6.46
CA THR A 25 53.63 -1.38 -7.18
C THR A 25 53.27 -1.93 -8.54
N VAL A 26 52.00 -2.26 -8.74
CA VAL A 26 51.48 -2.61 -10.07
C VAL A 26 51.26 -1.31 -10.84
N ARG A 27 51.76 -1.24 -12.08
CA ARG A 27 51.62 -0.06 -12.94
C ARG A 27 50.97 -0.46 -14.26
N TRP A 28 50.07 0.36 -14.74
CA TRP A 28 49.46 0.17 -16.04
C TRP A 28 49.08 1.52 -16.65
N LYS A 29 48.76 1.52 -17.94
CA LYS A 29 48.38 2.70 -18.68
C LYS A 29 47.07 2.41 -19.41
N VAL A 30 46.13 3.35 -19.33
CA VAL A 30 44.84 3.31 -20.04
C VAL A 30 44.79 4.54 -20.94
N ALA A 31 44.74 4.33 -22.25
CA ALA A 31 45.02 5.34 -23.27
C ALA A 31 46.35 6.07 -22.97
N ARG A 32 46.30 7.37 -22.62
CA ARG A 32 47.48 8.18 -22.30
C ARG A 32 47.74 8.32 -20.80
N LYS A 33 46.82 7.88 -19.93
CA LYS A 33 46.87 8.13 -18.48
C LYS A 33 47.55 6.97 -17.73
N PRO A 34 48.64 7.22 -16.99
CA PRO A 34 49.29 6.21 -16.18
C PRO A 34 48.56 6.00 -14.84
N TRP A 35 48.53 4.76 -14.39
CA TRP A 35 47.93 4.30 -13.14
C TRP A 35 48.91 3.44 -12.36
N LYS A 36 48.83 3.50 -11.03
CA LYS A 36 49.69 2.72 -10.14
C LYS A 36 48.96 2.34 -8.87
N GLU A 37 49.19 1.12 -8.38
CA GLU A 37 48.59 0.62 -7.14
C GLU A 37 49.64 -0.12 -6.30
N PRO A 38 49.96 0.37 -5.08
CA PRO A 38 50.98 -0.22 -4.21
C PRO A 38 50.42 -1.34 -3.31
N PHE A 39 51.18 -2.42 -3.15
CA PHE A 39 50.88 -3.55 -2.28
C PHE A 39 52.05 -3.86 -1.34
N ARG A 40 51.76 -4.41 -0.16
CA ARG A 40 52.80 -4.88 0.78
C ARG A 40 53.20 -6.34 0.56
N ASN A 41 52.40 -7.09 -0.18
CA ASN A 41 52.60 -8.52 -0.45
C ASN A 41 52.72 -8.74 -1.98
N SER A 42 53.75 -9.48 -2.39
CA SER A 42 54.00 -9.78 -3.81
C SER A 42 52.89 -10.62 -4.46
N ALA A 43 52.30 -11.57 -3.72
CA ALA A 43 51.23 -12.42 -4.24
C ALA A 43 49.95 -11.63 -4.52
N GLN A 44 49.64 -10.64 -3.68
CA GLN A 44 48.51 -9.73 -3.90
C GLN A 44 48.74 -8.84 -5.13
N ALA A 45 49.96 -8.31 -5.28
CA ALA A 45 50.34 -7.53 -6.45
C ALA A 45 50.25 -8.36 -7.76
N ASP A 46 50.69 -9.62 -7.71
CA ASP A 46 50.66 -10.51 -8.87
C ASP A 46 49.24 -10.95 -9.24
N SER A 47 48.40 -11.24 -8.23
CA SER A 47 46.98 -11.51 -8.42
C SER A 47 46.27 -10.31 -9.07
N PHE A 48 46.44 -9.10 -8.53
CA PHE A 48 45.86 -7.88 -9.08
C PHE A 48 46.30 -7.61 -10.52
N ARG A 49 47.62 -7.73 -10.79
CA ARG A 49 48.18 -7.58 -12.14
C ARG A 49 47.62 -8.62 -13.11
N SER A 50 47.46 -9.86 -12.67
CA SER A 50 46.91 -10.95 -13.49
C SER A 50 45.45 -10.70 -13.86
N SER A 51 44.67 -10.13 -12.94
CA SER A 51 43.28 -9.77 -13.20
C SER A 51 43.16 -8.64 -14.24
N LEU A 52 44.02 -7.61 -14.19
CA LEU A 52 44.10 -6.57 -15.23
C LEU A 52 44.48 -7.15 -16.61
N LEU A 53 45.47 -8.05 -16.65
CA LEU A 53 45.88 -8.73 -17.89
C LEU A 53 44.76 -9.60 -18.46
N THR A 54 43.99 -10.26 -17.60
CA THR A 54 42.88 -11.12 -18.00
C THR A 54 41.76 -10.30 -18.63
N ALA A 55 41.38 -9.18 -18.01
CA ALA A 55 40.38 -8.27 -18.55
C ALA A 55 40.80 -7.72 -19.93
N ALA A 56 42.05 -7.25 -20.06
CA ALA A 56 42.58 -6.77 -21.33
C ALA A 56 42.61 -7.87 -22.42
N ARG A 57 43.03 -9.09 -22.07
CA ARG A 57 43.05 -10.24 -23.00
C ARG A 57 41.66 -10.68 -23.47
N LYS A 58 40.63 -10.50 -22.64
CA LYS A 58 39.23 -10.77 -22.99
C LYS A 58 38.62 -9.69 -23.89
N GLY A 59 39.37 -8.65 -24.26
CA GLY A 59 38.87 -7.54 -25.06
C GLY A 59 37.87 -6.66 -24.29
N GLU A 60 38.02 -6.57 -22.97
CA GLU A 60 37.17 -5.71 -22.15
C GLU A 60 37.60 -4.23 -22.26
N ALA A 61 36.63 -3.32 -22.30
CA ALA A 61 36.91 -1.88 -22.26
C ALA A 61 37.26 -1.42 -20.83
N PHE A 62 38.16 -0.43 -20.76
CA PHE A 62 38.60 0.19 -19.51
C PHE A 62 38.15 1.64 -19.45
N ALA A 63 37.80 2.12 -18.27
CA ALA A 63 37.42 3.51 -18.07
C ALA A 63 38.65 4.44 -18.07
N VAL A 64 38.61 5.43 -18.97
CA VAL A 64 39.28 6.75 -18.93
C VAL A 64 39.74 7.20 -17.53
N LYS A 65 38.69 7.39 -16.74
CA LYS A 65 38.71 8.15 -15.51
C LYS A 65 39.32 7.42 -14.34
N THR A 66 39.11 6.10 -14.23
CA THR A 66 39.53 5.25 -13.09
C THR A 66 40.69 4.32 -13.44
N GLY A 67 40.93 4.08 -14.72
CA GLY A 67 41.94 3.14 -15.20
C GLY A 67 41.56 1.68 -15.00
N ARG A 68 40.35 1.35 -14.56
CA ARG A 68 39.94 -0.03 -14.27
C ARG A 68 39.08 -0.62 -15.40
N PRO A 69 39.01 -1.96 -15.52
CA PRO A 69 38.04 -2.61 -16.41
C PRO A 69 36.62 -2.18 -16.05
N LEU A 70 35.74 -2.01 -17.04
CA LEU A 70 34.35 -1.61 -16.78
C LEU A 70 33.57 -2.61 -15.92
N SER A 71 33.93 -3.91 -15.96
CA SER A 71 33.35 -4.93 -15.08
C SER A 71 33.65 -4.66 -13.60
N TRP A 72 34.80 -4.06 -13.28
CA TRP A 72 35.19 -3.77 -11.90
C TRP A 72 34.47 -2.53 -11.35
N GLU A 73 34.20 -1.52 -12.19
CA GLU A 73 33.35 -0.39 -11.79
C GLU A 73 31.90 -0.82 -11.52
N ARG A 74 31.43 -1.87 -12.20
CA ARG A 74 30.10 -2.48 -11.93
C ARG A 74 30.07 -3.24 -10.61
N GLU A 75 31.17 -3.85 -10.20
CA GLU A 75 31.30 -4.54 -8.90
C GLU A 75 31.48 -3.55 -7.74
N GLU A 76 32.22 -2.45 -7.91
CA GLU A 76 32.40 -1.41 -6.87
C GLU A 76 31.13 -0.59 -6.57
N ASN A 77 30.15 -0.59 -7.49
CA ASN A 77 28.85 0.09 -7.32
C ASN A 77 27.69 -0.90 -7.14
N ALA A 78 27.95 -2.15 -6.77
CA ALA A 78 26.92 -3.16 -6.58
C ALA A 78 26.01 -2.81 -5.39
N ILE A 79 24.77 -2.44 -5.69
CA ILE A 79 23.73 -2.22 -4.68
C ILE A 79 22.90 -3.49 -4.58
N THR A 80 22.82 -4.09 -3.39
CA THR A 80 21.96 -5.24 -3.14
C THR A 80 20.48 -4.84 -3.22
N TRP A 81 19.60 -5.80 -3.55
CA TRP A 81 18.16 -5.57 -3.52
C TRP A 81 17.69 -5.03 -2.16
N PHE A 82 18.24 -5.54 -1.04
CA PHE A 82 17.89 -5.04 0.28
C PHE A 82 18.27 -3.56 0.46
N ALA A 83 19.49 -3.16 0.12
CA ALA A 83 19.91 -1.76 0.22
C ALA A 83 19.06 -0.85 -0.69
N PHE A 84 18.77 -1.30 -1.91
CA PHE A 84 17.92 -0.58 -2.85
C PHE A 84 16.48 -0.41 -2.33
N SER A 85 15.89 -1.46 -1.74
CA SER A 85 14.50 -1.43 -1.28
C SER A 85 14.32 -0.50 -0.07
N LEU A 86 15.33 -0.37 0.80
CA LEU A 86 15.35 0.62 1.89
C LEU A 86 15.32 2.05 1.36
N ASP A 87 16.17 2.33 0.36
CA ASP A 87 16.24 3.65 -0.28
C ASP A 87 14.96 4.01 -1.02
N TYR A 88 14.36 3.07 -1.77
CA TYR A 88 13.04 3.25 -2.37
C TYR A 88 11.96 3.55 -1.33
N CYS A 89 11.97 2.82 -0.20
CA CYS A 89 11.07 3.08 0.91
C CYS A 89 11.23 4.51 1.44
N ALA A 90 12.47 4.96 1.65
CA ALA A 90 12.77 6.32 2.12
C ALA A 90 12.30 7.39 1.13
N ALA A 91 12.57 7.21 -0.17
CA ALA A 91 12.16 8.15 -1.20
C ALA A 91 10.62 8.28 -1.32
N LYS A 92 9.88 7.20 -1.09
CA LYS A 92 8.41 7.21 -1.14
C LYS A 92 7.75 7.64 0.16
N TRP A 93 8.44 7.55 1.30
CA TRP A 93 7.84 7.75 2.63
C TRP A 93 7.10 9.09 2.80
N PRO A 94 7.68 10.25 2.39
CA PRO A 94 7.05 11.56 2.60
C PRO A 94 5.74 11.75 1.83
N TYR A 95 5.62 11.07 0.68
CA TYR A 95 4.50 11.24 -0.25
C TYR A 95 3.44 10.13 -0.15
N ALA A 96 3.73 9.07 0.61
CA ALA A 96 2.84 7.94 0.77
C ALA A 96 1.97 8.10 2.02
N SER A 97 0.64 7.98 1.85
CA SER A 97 -0.25 7.87 3.02
C SER A 97 0.09 6.63 3.88
N PRO A 98 -0.24 6.61 5.18
CA PRO A 98 0.07 5.47 6.06
C PRO A 98 -0.38 4.10 5.54
N ASN A 99 -1.58 4.00 4.93
CA ASN A 99 -2.02 2.75 4.30
C ASN A 99 -1.24 2.41 3.03
N HIS A 100 -0.77 3.41 2.29
CA HIS A 100 0.11 3.20 1.13
C HIS A 100 1.48 2.70 1.58
N ARG A 101 2.08 3.28 2.63
CA ARG A 101 3.34 2.81 3.24
C ARG A 101 3.26 1.34 3.67
N ARG A 102 2.18 0.97 4.37
CA ARG A 102 1.91 -0.44 4.72
C ARG A 102 1.82 -1.33 3.48
N GLY A 103 1.15 -0.84 2.44
CA GLY A 103 1.02 -1.54 1.15
C GLY A 103 2.35 -1.74 0.44
N ILE A 104 3.24 -0.74 0.48
CA ILE A 104 4.61 -0.80 -0.04
C ILE A 104 5.40 -1.88 0.68
N ALA A 105 5.44 -1.82 2.01
CA ALA A 105 6.16 -2.79 2.83
C ALA A 105 5.67 -4.23 2.60
N GLU A 106 4.36 -4.45 2.46
CA GLU A 106 3.82 -5.76 2.11
C GLU A 106 4.30 -6.28 0.76
N ALA A 107 4.33 -5.42 -0.27
CA ALA A 107 4.76 -5.82 -1.60
C ALA A 107 6.27 -6.08 -1.66
N LEU A 108 7.08 -5.20 -1.05
CA LEU A 108 8.53 -5.36 -0.99
C LEU A 108 8.93 -6.56 -0.14
N THR A 109 8.19 -6.89 0.91
CA THR A 109 8.43 -8.12 1.69
C THR A 109 8.30 -9.36 0.80
N ASP A 110 7.21 -9.46 0.02
CA ASP A 110 7.02 -10.58 -0.88
C ASP A 110 8.03 -10.60 -2.02
N ALA A 111 8.40 -9.43 -2.56
CA ALA A 111 9.46 -9.35 -3.58
C ALA A 111 10.82 -9.79 -3.01
N THR A 112 11.14 -9.40 -1.77
CA THR A 112 12.40 -9.77 -1.10
C THR A 112 12.50 -11.29 -0.92
N GLU A 113 11.41 -11.96 -0.53
CA GLU A 113 11.39 -13.43 -0.43
C GLU A 113 11.71 -14.13 -1.76
N ALA A 114 11.34 -13.54 -2.90
CA ALA A 114 11.64 -14.07 -4.22
C ALA A 114 13.05 -13.69 -4.73
N LEU A 115 13.72 -12.76 -4.05
CA LEU A 115 15.01 -12.19 -4.42
C LEU A 115 16.11 -12.56 -3.43
N LEU A 116 15.90 -13.61 -2.64
CA LEU A 116 16.93 -14.21 -1.78
C LEU A 116 17.88 -15.06 -2.62
N THR A 117 19.19 -14.95 -2.37
CA THR A 117 20.21 -15.74 -3.08
C THR A 117 20.35 -17.15 -2.53
N THR A 118 19.91 -17.40 -1.29
CA THR A 118 19.97 -18.71 -0.65
C THR A 118 18.93 -18.86 0.44
N GLY A 119 18.47 -20.09 0.67
CA GLY A 119 17.70 -20.45 1.87
C GLY A 119 18.58 -20.98 3.01
N LYS A 120 19.87 -21.23 2.76
CA LYS A 120 20.77 -21.81 3.76
C LYS A 120 21.06 -20.81 4.88
N GLY A 121 20.79 -21.22 6.11
CA GLY A 121 20.94 -20.35 7.27
C GLY A 121 19.93 -19.19 7.34
N ALA A 122 18.88 -19.24 6.52
CA ALA A 122 17.81 -18.25 6.56
C ALA A 122 17.09 -18.28 7.92
N PRO A 123 16.81 -17.11 8.53
CA PRO A 123 15.94 -17.03 9.69
C PRO A 123 14.56 -17.66 9.39
N ALA A 124 13.84 -18.05 10.45
CA ALA A 124 12.46 -18.50 10.30
C ALA A 124 11.63 -17.47 9.52
N GLY A 125 10.78 -17.93 8.60
CA GLY A 125 10.07 -17.04 7.67
C GLY A 125 9.25 -15.94 8.36
N GLY A 126 8.65 -16.23 9.52
CA GLY A 126 7.98 -15.22 10.34
C GLY A 126 8.94 -14.13 10.82
N LEU A 127 10.11 -14.50 11.34
CA LEU A 127 11.14 -13.57 11.82
C LEU A 127 11.71 -12.70 10.69
N LEU A 128 11.94 -13.29 9.51
CA LEU A 128 12.41 -12.54 8.33
C LEU A 128 11.39 -11.48 7.89
N ARG A 129 10.10 -11.85 7.83
CA ARG A 129 9.04 -10.90 7.47
C ARG A 129 8.82 -9.83 8.54
N ASP A 130 9.00 -10.18 9.81
CA ASP A 130 8.96 -9.23 10.90
C ASP A 130 10.13 -8.26 10.82
N ALA A 131 11.36 -8.72 10.56
CA ALA A 131 12.50 -7.82 10.31
C ALA A 131 12.20 -6.81 9.18
N LEU A 132 11.60 -7.28 8.09
CA LEU A 132 11.22 -6.43 6.95
C LEU A 132 10.09 -5.43 7.30
N ARG A 133 8.99 -5.89 7.92
CA ARG A 133 7.78 -5.06 8.12
C ARG A 133 7.75 -4.30 9.44
N ALA A 134 8.45 -4.78 10.46
CA ALA A 134 8.49 -4.18 11.79
C ALA A 134 9.62 -3.15 11.95
N TRP A 135 10.63 -3.21 11.09
CA TRP A 135 11.79 -2.33 11.16
C TRP A 135 12.14 -1.76 9.77
N ALA A 136 12.69 -2.58 8.86
CA ALA A 136 13.34 -2.11 7.61
C ALA A 136 12.44 -1.23 6.72
N TYR A 137 11.21 -1.66 6.44
CA TYR A 137 10.27 -0.92 5.60
C TYR A 137 9.34 -0.01 6.40
N SER A 138 9.53 0.11 7.72
CA SER A 138 8.61 0.78 8.64
C SER A 138 9.08 2.17 9.06
N GLY A 139 8.22 2.90 9.75
CA GLY A 139 8.52 4.23 10.27
C GLY A 139 9.67 4.26 11.26
N ARG A 140 10.08 3.12 11.84
CA ARG A 140 11.22 3.07 12.76
C ARG A 140 12.50 3.54 12.09
N LEU A 141 12.86 2.89 10.98
CA LEU A 141 14.03 3.29 10.19
C LEU A 141 13.85 4.69 9.60
N GLN A 142 12.65 5.00 9.10
CA GLN A 142 12.37 6.27 8.43
C GLN A 142 12.33 7.48 9.39
N ASN A 143 12.10 7.25 10.68
CA ASN A 143 12.12 8.26 11.73
C ASN A 143 13.46 8.31 12.48
N GLY A 144 14.51 7.68 11.95
CA GLY A 144 15.88 7.82 12.44
C GLY A 144 16.40 6.70 13.36
N GLU A 145 15.67 5.60 13.58
CA GLU A 145 16.26 4.43 14.24
C GLU A 145 17.32 3.80 13.30
N THR A 146 18.60 3.87 13.65
CA THR A 146 19.70 3.34 12.82
C THR A 146 19.95 1.86 13.01
N GLU A 147 19.55 1.29 14.16
CA GLU A 147 19.77 -0.12 14.49
C GLU A 147 18.45 -0.89 14.63
N PRO A 148 18.40 -2.16 14.19
CA PRO A 148 17.25 -3.02 14.41
C PRO A 148 17.12 -3.41 15.90
N PRO A 149 15.89 -3.61 16.40
CA PRO A 149 15.68 -4.26 17.69
C PRO A 149 16.46 -5.56 17.81
N GLU A 150 16.99 -5.86 18.99
CA GLU A 150 17.90 -6.99 19.23
C GLU A 150 17.40 -8.31 18.66
N HIS A 151 16.11 -8.65 18.90
CA HIS A 151 15.49 -9.87 18.39
C HIS A 151 15.37 -9.95 16.86
N LEU A 152 15.48 -8.82 16.14
CA LEU A 152 15.45 -8.75 14.67
C LEU A 152 16.84 -8.60 14.04
N ALA A 153 17.86 -8.24 14.83
CA ALA A 153 19.17 -7.85 14.33
C ALA A 153 19.87 -8.95 13.53
N SER A 154 19.73 -10.21 13.95
CA SER A 154 20.29 -11.37 13.22
C SER A 154 19.64 -11.55 11.84
N ALA A 155 18.32 -11.35 11.73
CA ALA A 155 17.60 -11.46 10.48
C ALA A 155 17.93 -10.32 9.51
N VAL A 156 18.10 -9.09 10.02
CA VAL A 156 18.54 -7.94 9.21
C VAL A 156 19.95 -8.17 8.65
N ARG A 157 20.92 -8.55 9.49
CA ARG A 157 22.30 -8.88 9.04
C ARG A 157 22.34 -10.04 8.05
N TRP A 158 21.36 -10.92 8.08
CA TRP A 158 21.23 -11.98 7.10
C TRP A 158 20.69 -11.42 5.77
N LEU A 159 19.64 -10.59 5.79
CA LEU A 159 19.08 -9.95 4.60
C LEU A 159 20.11 -9.10 3.83
N GLU A 160 20.95 -8.35 4.54
CA GLU A 160 22.01 -7.51 3.95
C GLU A 160 22.97 -8.29 3.04
N ARG A 161 23.17 -9.59 3.30
CA ARG A 161 24.16 -10.44 2.61
C ARG A 161 23.53 -11.48 1.68
N ASN A 162 22.22 -11.66 1.73
CA ASN A 162 21.55 -12.81 1.08
C ASN A 162 20.41 -12.39 0.15
N THR A 163 20.45 -11.17 -0.40
CA THR A 163 19.58 -10.74 -1.50
C THR A 163 20.38 -10.53 -2.78
N VAL A 164 19.76 -10.69 -3.95
CA VAL A 164 20.43 -10.51 -5.24
C VAL A 164 21.03 -9.11 -5.37
N ASP A 165 22.05 -8.97 -6.22
CA ASP A 165 22.51 -7.67 -6.66
C ASP A 165 21.50 -7.05 -7.62
N MET A 166 21.28 -5.74 -7.53
CA MET A 166 20.40 -5.05 -8.46
C MET A 166 20.85 -5.20 -9.91
N SER A 167 22.15 -5.38 -10.15
CA SER A 167 22.68 -5.67 -11.48
C SER A 167 22.18 -7.00 -12.05
N ASP A 168 21.81 -7.99 -11.23
CA ASP A 168 21.23 -9.25 -11.72
C ASP A 168 19.83 -9.05 -12.30
N LEU A 169 19.13 -7.99 -11.89
CA LEU A 169 17.82 -7.60 -12.44
C LEU A 169 17.94 -6.90 -13.80
N ALA A 170 19.15 -6.67 -14.32
CA ALA A 170 19.38 -6.08 -15.63
C ALA A 170 18.96 -7.02 -16.78
N PRO A 171 18.57 -6.48 -17.95
CA PRO A 171 18.06 -7.27 -19.07
C PRO A 171 19.11 -8.20 -19.71
N ASP A 172 20.39 -7.84 -19.62
CA ASP A 172 21.53 -8.62 -20.09
C ASP A 172 21.99 -9.69 -19.08
N ARG A 173 21.28 -9.81 -17.94
CA ARG A 173 21.52 -10.80 -16.89
C ARG A 173 20.27 -11.65 -16.63
N GLN A 174 19.80 -11.71 -15.39
CA GLN A 174 18.67 -12.54 -14.96
C GLN A 174 17.37 -11.75 -14.82
N GLY A 175 17.33 -10.51 -15.31
CA GLY A 175 16.21 -9.58 -15.11
C GLY A 175 14.83 -10.15 -15.43
N PRO A 176 14.58 -10.69 -16.64
CA PRO A 176 13.29 -11.27 -16.98
C PRO A 176 12.90 -12.46 -16.09
N GLN A 177 13.85 -13.30 -15.71
CA GLN A 177 13.64 -14.49 -14.89
C GLN A 177 13.30 -14.09 -13.44
N LEU A 178 14.09 -13.21 -12.83
CA LEU A 178 13.87 -12.69 -11.47
C LEU A 178 12.57 -11.88 -11.39
N ALA A 179 12.27 -11.05 -12.39
CA ALA A 179 11.02 -10.31 -12.44
C ALA A 179 9.81 -11.26 -12.51
N ARG A 180 9.90 -12.37 -13.27
CA ARG A 180 8.84 -13.38 -13.30
C ARG A 180 8.68 -14.09 -11.95
N GLN A 181 9.77 -14.46 -11.29
CA GLN A 181 9.75 -15.07 -9.95
C GLN A 181 9.07 -14.15 -8.92
N VAL A 182 9.39 -12.86 -8.95
CA VAL A 182 8.71 -11.86 -8.10
C VAL A 182 7.22 -11.83 -8.42
N LEU A 183 6.83 -11.70 -9.69
CA LEU A 183 5.41 -11.66 -10.08
C LEU A 183 4.63 -12.91 -9.63
N ASP A 184 5.24 -14.10 -9.71
CA ASP A 184 4.65 -15.34 -9.22
C ASP A 184 4.46 -15.30 -7.70
N ARG A 185 5.46 -14.82 -6.96
CA ARG A 185 5.37 -14.66 -5.51
C ARG A 185 4.30 -13.64 -5.11
N LEU A 186 4.22 -12.49 -5.79
CA LEU A 186 3.20 -11.45 -5.55
C LEU A 186 1.77 -11.94 -5.83
N SER A 187 1.63 -12.96 -6.67
CA SER A 187 0.36 -13.57 -7.06
C SER A 187 -0.11 -14.67 -6.09
N ARG A 188 0.65 -14.96 -5.02
CA ARG A 188 0.35 -16.01 -4.03
C ARG A 188 0.25 -15.47 -2.61
N ARG A 189 -0.53 -16.17 -1.78
CA ARG A 189 -0.58 -16.01 -0.32
C ARG A 189 0.58 -16.77 0.33
N GLN A 190 0.73 -16.60 1.64
CA GLN A 190 1.78 -17.28 2.41
C GLN A 190 1.59 -18.81 2.44
N ASP A 191 0.34 -19.27 2.38
CA ASP A 191 -0.04 -20.68 2.27
C ASP A 191 0.11 -21.26 0.84
N GLY A 192 0.67 -20.49 -0.11
CA GLY A 192 0.87 -20.89 -1.50
C GLY A 192 -0.36 -20.77 -2.41
N SER A 193 -1.55 -20.54 -1.83
CA SER A 193 -2.79 -20.37 -2.60
C SER A 193 -2.82 -19.05 -3.38
N PRO A 194 -3.64 -18.94 -4.45
CA PRO A 194 -3.74 -17.69 -5.21
C PRO A 194 -4.15 -16.48 -4.35
N ALA A 195 -3.44 -15.36 -4.52
CA ALA A 195 -3.82 -14.09 -3.93
C ALA A 195 -5.09 -13.54 -4.62
N ALA A 196 -5.85 -12.71 -3.91
CA ALA A 196 -6.93 -11.96 -4.54
C ALA A 196 -6.37 -11.08 -5.67
N GLY A 197 -7.07 -11.00 -6.81
CA GLY A 197 -6.56 -10.30 -8.00
C GLY A 197 -6.25 -8.81 -7.77
N SER A 198 -7.02 -8.15 -6.90
CA SER A 198 -6.76 -6.77 -6.47
C SER A 198 -5.45 -6.65 -5.66
N THR A 199 -5.18 -7.61 -4.77
CA THR A 199 -3.93 -7.69 -4.00
C THR A 199 -2.73 -7.91 -4.91
N ALA A 200 -2.80 -8.87 -5.83
CA ALA A 200 -1.72 -9.13 -6.79
C ALA A 200 -1.44 -7.92 -7.69
N THR A 201 -2.50 -7.28 -8.21
CA THR A 201 -2.39 -6.05 -9.01
C THR A 201 -1.71 -4.92 -8.23
N ARG A 202 -2.13 -4.68 -6.99
CA ARG A 202 -1.54 -3.62 -6.13
C ARG A 202 -0.06 -3.88 -5.87
N LYS A 203 0.29 -5.11 -5.49
CA LYS A 203 1.69 -5.48 -5.21
C LYS A 203 2.55 -5.34 -6.47
N ARG A 204 2.06 -5.80 -7.63
CA ARG A 204 2.74 -5.59 -8.92
C ARG A 204 2.97 -4.10 -9.20
N ALA A 205 1.96 -3.24 -8.98
CA ALA A 205 2.10 -1.81 -9.20
C ALA A 205 3.20 -1.20 -8.30
N THR A 206 3.30 -1.64 -7.04
CA THR A 206 4.41 -1.24 -6.15
C THR A 206 5.76 -1.69 -6.70
N PHE A 207 5.88 -2.97 -7.09
CA PHE A 207 7.13 -3.50 -7.63
C PHE A 207 7.52 -2.78 -8.93
N ASN A 208 6.56 -2.46 -9.79
CA ASN A 208 6.78 -1.66 -10.99
C ASN A 208 7.33 -0.27 -10.67
N ASN A 209 6.73 0.44 -9.72
CA ASN A 209 7.22 1.75 -9.30
C ASN A 209 8.62 1.67 -8.68
N ALA A 210 8.97 0.55 -8.01
CA ALA A 210 10.33 0.33 -7.53
C ALA A 210 11.31 0.12 -8.68
N MET A 211 10.96 -0.66 -9.71
CA MET A 211 11.82 -0.82 -10.90
C MET A 211 11.96 0.46 -11.71
N GLU A 212 10.90 1.26 -11.84
CA GLU A 212 10.99 2.60 -12.46
C GLU A 212 11.93 3.52 -11.69
N TYR A 213 11.86 3.49 -10.36
CA TYR A 213 12.78 4.23 -9.50
C TYR A 213 14.24 3.74 -9.62
N ALA A 214 14.46 2.43 -9.78
CA ALA A 214 15.80 1.90 -10.06
C ALA A 214 16.36 2.46 -11.38
N CYS A 215 15.51 2.62 -12.41
CA CYS A 215 15.89 3.26 -13.67
C CYS A 215 16.17 4.75 -13.50
N GLU A 216 15.33 5.47 -12.75
CA GLU A 216 15.52 6.89 -12.43
C GLU A 216 16.87 7.13 -11.74
N ARG A 217 17.23 6.27 -10.79
CA ARG A 217 18.54 6.27 -10.11
C ARG A 217 19.69 5.75 -10.96
N ARG A 218 19.43 5.29 -12.19
CA ARG A 218 20.41 4.65 -13.10
C ARG A 218 21.08 3.41 -12.52
N VAL A 219 20.43 2.75 -11.56
CA VAL A 219 20.83 1.44 -11.02
C VAL A 219 20.51 0.34 -12.03
N LEU A 220 19.38 0.48 -12.73
CA LEU A 220 18.99 -0.38 -13.85
C LEU A 220 18.92 0.44 -15.15
N PRO A 221 19.31 -0.15 -16.29
CA PRO A 221 19.19 0.53 -17.57
C PRO A 221 17.73 0.60 -18.08
N ILE A 222 16.93 -0.43 -17.79
CA ILE A 222 15.50 -0.51 -18.14
C ILE A 222 14.75 -1.29 -17.06
N ASN A 223 13.43 -1.08 -16.99
CA ASN A 223 12.57 -1.79 -16.06
C ASN A 223 12.37 -3.24 -16.55
N PRO A 224 12.79 -4.29 -15.80
CA PRO A 224 12.72 -5.67 -16.25
C PRO A 224 11.29 -6.19 -16.46
N LEU A 225 10.27 -5.53 -15.88
CA LEU A 225 8.87 -5.89 -16.11
C LEU A 225 8.39 -5.63 -17.54
N THR A 226 9.08 -4.79 -18.32
CA THR A 226 8.75 -4.57 -19.74
C THR A 226 9.08 -5.80 -20.60
N LEU A 227 9.96 -6.67 -20.10
CA LEU A 227 10.41 -7.90 -20.77
C LEU A 227 9.58 -9.13 -20.38
N VAL A 228 8.64 -8.99 -19.44
CA VAL A 228 7.83 -10.10 -18.93
C VAL A 228 6.35 -9.89 -19.23
N LYS A 229 5.76 -10.83 -19.98
CA LYS A 229 4.31 -10.90 -20.14
C LYS A 229 3.66 -11.44 -18.87
N TRP A 230 2.82 -10.64 -18.23
CA TRP A 230 2.05 -11.03 -17.05
C TRP A 230 0.56 -10.81 -17.30
N THR A 231 -0.23 -11.87 -17.09
CA THR A 231 -1.68 -11.80 -17.23
C THR A 231 -2.28 -11.26 -15.94
N ARG A 232 -2.89 -10.08 -16.03
CA ARG A 232 -3.59 -9.47 -14.89
C ARG A 232 -4.76 -10.35 -14.45
N PRO A 233 -4.86 -10.72 -13.16
CA PRO A 233 -6.02 -11.43 -12.65
C PRO A 233 -7.30 -10.64 -12.90
N ARG A 234 -8.35 -11.33 -13.32
CA ARG A 234 -9.68 -10.72 -13.42
C ARG A 234 -10.16 -10.35 -12.02
N VAL A 235 -10.54 -9.10 -11.83
CA VAL A 235 -11.11 -8.58 -10.59
C VAL A 235 -12.51 -8.12 -10.91
N ALA A 236 -13.50 -8.62 -10.17
CA ALA A 236 -14.86 -8.09 -10.27
C ALA A 236 -14.83 -6.60 -9.92
N GLN A 237 -15.16 -5.76 -10.91
CA GLN A 237 -15.21 -4.32 -10.71
C GLN A 237 -16.58 -3.85 -10.25
N THR A 238 -17.61 -4.69 -10.40
CA THR A 238 -19.00 -4.42 -10.04
C THR A 238 -19.35 -5.01 -8.68
N LEU A 239 -20.24 -4.33 -7.98
CA LEU A 239 -20.80 -4.77 -6.71
C LEU A 239 -21.52 -6.12 -6.87
N ASP A 240 -21.33 -7.00 -5.91
CA ASP A 240 -22.16 -8.19 -5.73
C ASP A 240 -23.41 -7.78 -4.93
N LEU A 241 -24.56 -7.73 -5.57
CA LEU A 241 -25.81 -7.29 -4.93
C LEU A 241 -26.22 -8.19 -3.76
N ARG A 242 -25.68 -9.42 -3.64
CA ARG A 242 -25.95 -10.30 -2.50
C ARG A 242 -25.39 -9.77 -1.17
N VAL A 243 -24.49 -8.78 -1.19
CA VAL A 243 -23.99 -8.14 0.05
C VAL A 243 -24.93 -7.06 0.58
N VAL A 244 -25.82 -6.54 -0.28
CA VAL A 244 -26.67 -5.38 -0.01
C VAL A 244 -27.83 -5.77 0.88
N ALA A 245 -27.90 -5.18 2.07
CA ALA A 245 -29.03 -5.33 2.98
C ALA A 245 -30.20 -4.43 2.58
N ASN A 246 -31.40 -4.99 2.52
CA ASN A 246 -32.63 -4.22 2.37
C ASN A 246 -33.00 -3.48 3.69
N PRO A 247 -34.00 -2.58 3.68
CA PRO A 247 -34.40 -1.82 4.87
C PRO A 247 -34.74 -2.69 6.09
N ASP A 248 -35.48 -3.78 5.91
CA ASP A 248 -35.88 -4.65 7.02
C ASP A 248 -34.70 -5.42 7.61
N GLN A 249 -33.80 -5.92 6.75
CA GLN A 249 -32.55 -6.56 7.14
C GLN A 249 -31.66 -5.58 7.91
N ALA A 250 -31.54 -4.34 7.45
CA ALA A 250 -30.75 -3.32 8.12
C ALA A 250 -31.32 -2.98 9.51
N ARG A 251 -32.64 -2.83 9.64
CA ARG A 251 -33.31 -2.61 10.93
C ARG A 251 -33.05 -3.78 11.88
N ARG A 252 -33.29 -5.02 11.45
CA ARG A 252 -32.98 -6.23 12.24
C ARG A 252 -31.54 -6.27 12.72
N LEU A 253 -30.58 -5.93 11.85
CA LEU A 253 -29.16 -5.88 12.20
C LEU A 253 -28.87 -4.80 13.24
N LEU A 254 -29.43 -3.60 13.10
CA LEU A 254 -29.28 -2.51 14.07
C LEU A 254 -29.93 -2.85 15.42
N ASP A 255 -31.08 -3.51 15.41
CA ASP A 255 -31.76 -3.98 16.61
C ASP A 255 -30.95 -5.07 17.33
N ALA A 256 -30.38 -6.01 16.59
CA ALA A 256 -29.48 -7.02 17.15
C ALA A 256 -28.15 -6.45 17.64
N VAL A 257 -27.70 -5.30 17.11
CA VAL A 257 -26.60 -4.54 17.73
C VAL A 257 -27.08 -3.96 19.05
N ARG A 258 -28.25 -3.31 19.10
CA ARG A 258 -28.82 -2.71 20.32
C ARG A 258 -28.97 -3.75 21.44
N ALA A 259 -29.42 -4.97 21.11
CA ALA A 259 -29.61 -6.07 22.05
C ALA A 259 -28.32 -6.57 22.74
N GLN A 260 -27.13 -6.11 22.35
CA GLN A 260 -25.86 -6.48 22.99
C GLN A 260 -25.54 -5.63 24.25
N GLY A 261 -26.57 -5.13 24.93
CA GLY A 261 -26.49 -4.29 26.12
C GLY A 261 -25.86 -2.92 25.87
N LYS A 262 -25.41 -2.26 26.95
CA LYS A 262 -24.87 -0.88 26.91
C LYS A 262 -23.75 -0.65 25.88
N ARG A 263 -22.97 -1.68 25.57
CA ARG A 263 -21.92 -1.60 24.54
C ARG A 263 -22.52 -1.60 23.13
N GLY A 264 -23.55 -2.41 22.90
CA GLY A 264 -24.29 -2.48 21.65
C GLY A 264 -25.05 -1.20 21.34
N GLU A 265 -25.78 -0.67 22.33
CA GLU A 265 -26.53 0.60 22.21
C GLU A 265 -25.65 1.76 21.70
N ARG A 266 -24.42 1.88 22.21
CA ARG A 266 -23.42 2.87 21.75
C ARG A 266 -22.99 2.71 20.29
N MET A 267 -23.20 1.55 19.70
CA MET A 267 -22.78 1.25 18.32
C MET A 267 -23.93 1.31 17.32
N VAL A 268 -25.19 1.43 17.76
CA VAL A 268 -26.34 1.51 16.86
C VAL A 268 -26.19 2.69 15.89
N ALA A 269 -25.99 3.89 16.44
CA ALA A 269 -25.80 5.09 15.62
C ALA A 269 -24.51 5.04 14.78
N PHE A 270 -23.47 4.34 15.26
CA PHE A 270 -22.22 4.12 14.51
C PHE A 270 -22.44 3.30 13.23
N PHE A 271 -23.23 2.24 13.28
CA PHE A 271 -23.59 1.49 12.07
C PHE A 271 -24.66 2.22 11.23
N ALA A 272 -25.59 2.92 11.88
CA ALA A 272 -26.64 3.66 11.21
C ALA A 272 -26.09 4.77 10.30
N VAL A 273 -25.02 5.48 10.67
CA VAL A 273 -24.39 6.47 9.77
C VAL A 273 -23.79 5.82 8.51
N MET A 274 -23.38 4.56 8.56
CA MET A 274 -22.91 3.83 7.39
C MET A 274 -24.07 3.43 6.47
N TYR A 275 -25.21 3.04 7.06
CA TYR A 275 -26.39 2.59 6.32
C TYR A 275 -27.23 3.74 5.73
N TYR A 276 -27.51 4.78 6.52
CA TYR A 276 -28.40 5.86 6.11
C TYR A 276 -27.70 7.05 5.46
N ALA A 277 -26.39 7.23 5.72
CA ALA A 277 -25.60 8.36 5.22
C ALA A 277 -24.36 7.91 4.43
N ALA A 278 -24.27 6.60 4.14
CA ALA A 278 -23.17 6.01 3.38
C ALA A 278 -21.77 6.28 3.95
N LEU A 279 -21.58 6.60 5.24
CA LEU A 279 -20.23 6.90 5.75
C LEU A 279 -19.28 5.69 5.63
N ARG A 280 -18.00 5.96 5.37
CA ARG A 280 -16.97 4.93 5.54
C ARG A 280 -16.74 4.66 7.04
N PRO A 281 -16.33 3.45 7.44
CA PRO A 281 -15.99 3.17 8.84
C PRO A 281 -14.97 4.16 9.43
N GLU A 282 -13.95 4.56 8.67
CA GLU A 282 -12.95 5.55 9.09
C GLU A 282 -13.50 6.98 9.21
N GLU A 283 -14.54 7.33 8.45
CA GLU A 283 -15.25 8.62 8.56
C GLU A 283 -16.15 8.59 9.80
N ALA A 284 -16.87 7.48 10.04
CA ALA A 284 -17.67 7.29 11.23
C ALA A 284 -16.82 7.36 12.51
N VAL A 285 -15.65 6.73 12.53
CA VAL A 285 -14.72 6.78 13.69
C VAL A 285 -14.26 8.23 13.99
N ASP A 286 -14.08 9.08 12.98
CA ASP A 286 -13.74 10.50 13.17
C ASP A 286 -14.95 11.42 13.34
N LEU A 287 -16.19 10.93 13.23
CA LEU A 287 -17.36 11.79 13.22
C LEU A 287 -17.50 12.53 14.56
N ARG A 288 -17.54 13.86 14.48
CA ARG A 288 -17.66 14.77 15.63
C ARG A 288 -19.02 15.44 15.66
N ARG A 289 -19.45 15.88 16.84
CA ARG A 289 -20.72 16.59 17.01
C ARG A 289 -20.80 17.83 16.13
N ASP A 290 -19.72 18.60 16.02
CA ASP A 290 -19.67 19.83 15.22
C ASP A 290 -19.76 19.58 13.70
N ALA A 291 -19.62 18.33 13.26
CA ALA A 291 -19.89 17.97 11.88
C ALA A 291 -21.38 17.96 11.56
N LEU A 292 -22.27 17.89 12.57
CA LEU A 292 -23.72 17.92 12.38
C LEU A 292 -24.16 19.37 12.21
N VAL A 293 -24.39 19.79 10.96
CA VAL A 293 -24.78 21.16 10.59
C VAL A 293 -26.22 21.43 10.99
N SER A 294 -27.10 20.45 10.73
CA SER A 294 -28.52 20.51 11.10
C SER A 294 -29.00 19.14 11.55
N LEU A 295 -29.74 19.11 12.66
CA LEU A 295 -30.30 17.89 13.25
C LEU A 295 -31.70 18.20 13.82
N PRO A 296 -32.71 18.42 12.96
CA PRO A 296 -34.04 18.86 13.37
C PRO A 296 -34.78 17.79 14.21
N ASP A 297 -35.92 18.16 14.80
CA ASP A 297 -36.77 17.20 15.53
C ASP A 297 -37.50 16.24 14.58
N ASP A 298 -37.83 16.71 13.36
CA ASP A 298 -38.42 15.92 12.28
C ASP A 298 -37.79 16.29 10.93
N GLY A 299 -37.81 15.35 9.99
CA GLY A 299 -37.29 15.54 8.63
C GLY A 299 -35.78 15.33 8.49
N TRP A 300 -35.23 15.89 7.40
CA TRP A 300 -33.84 15.68 7.00
C TRP A 300 -32.88 16.62 7.73
N GLY A 301 -31.76 16.08 8.19
CA GLY A 301 -30.63 16.85 8.68
C GLY A 301 -29.51 16.95 7.64
N GLU A 302 -28.42 17.62 8.03
CA GLU A 302 -27.20 17.73 7.22
C GLU A 302 -25.97 17.56 8.11
N MET A 303 -24.98 16.81 7.65
CA MET A 303 -23.64 16.82 8.21
C MET A 303 -22.59 17.21 7.17
N ARG A 304 -21.50 17.81 7.64
CA ARG A 304 -20.35 18.21 6.82
C ARG A 304 -19.12 17.44 7.25
N LEU A 305 -18.67 16.53 6.39
CA LEU A 305 -17.47 15.74 6.66
C LEU A 305 -16.23 16.45 6.12
N THR A 306 -15.15 16.38 6.90
CA THR A 306 -13.89 17.06 6.61
C THR A 306 -12.69 16.11 6.64
N HIS A 307 -12.76 15.05 7.45
CA HIS A 307 -11.64 14.16 7.73
C HIS A 307 -12.11 12.71 7.92
N ALA A 308 -11.14 11.80 7.91
CA ALA A 308 -11.29 10.42 8.33
C ALA A 308 -10.05 9.98 9.12
N GLU A 309 -10.19 8.94 9.95
CA GLU A 309 -9.07 8.36 10.69
C GLU A 309 -8.82 6.91 10.26
N PRO A 310 -8.27 6.63 9.08
CA PRO A 310 -8.03 5.25 8.66
C PRO A 310 -7.07 4.51 9.60
N ARG A 311 -7.32 3.21 9.82
CA ARG A 311 -6.39 2.36 10.57
C ARG A 311 -5.26 1.87 9.70
N SER A 312 -4.08 2.42 9.97
CA SER A 312 -2.84 2.01 9.30
C SER A 312 -1.96 1.18 10.22
N GLY A 313 -1.93 1.49 11.52
CA GLY A 313 -1.04 0.91 12.51
C GLY A 313 0.12 1.86 12.81
N SER A 314 0.56 1.92 14.07
CA SER A 314 1.52 2.90 14.58
C SER A 314 2.84 2.96 13.82
N ARG A 315 3.25 1.85 13.21
CA ARG A 315 4.48 1.72 12.42
C ARG A 315 4.44 2.45 11.08
N TRP A 316 3.28 2.92 10.65
CA TRP A 316 3.06 3.49 9.31
C TRP A 316 2.59 4.95 9.37
N THR A 317 2.15 5.39 10.54
CA THR A 317 1.61 6.71 10.82
C THR A 317 2.70 7.69 11.20
N ASP A 318 2.50 8.96 10.87
CA ASP A 318 3.40 10.04 11.27
C ASP A 318 3.30 10.31 12.78
N SER A 319 2.11 10.13 13.38
CA SER A 319 1.91 10.38 14.81
C SER A 319 2.40 9.25 15.75
N GLY A 320 2.83 8.12 15.19
CA GLY A 320 3.10 6.90 15.96
C GLY A 320 1.87 6.25 16.61
N LYS A 321 0.65 6.75 16.33
CA LYS A 321 -0.62 6.18 16.83
C LYS A 321 -1.22 5.21 15.81
N PRO A 322 -2.15 4.30 16.19
CA PRO A 322 -2.73 3.36 15.23
C PRO A 322 -3.50 3.98 14.05
N ARG A 323 -3.90 5.26 14.17
CA ARG A 323 -4.67 6.04 13.19
C ARG A 323 -4.09 7.45 13.13
N ASP A 324 -3.97 7.98 11.92
CA ASP A 324 -3.77 9.41 11.67
C ASP A 324 -5.04 10.01 11.10
N ARG A 325 -5.36 11.22 11.56
CA ARG A 325 -6.45 12.01 10.99
C ARG A 325 -6.00 12.59 9.66
N GLN A 326 -6.73 12.29 8.61
CA GLN A 326 -6.37 12.62 7.22
C GLN A 326 -7.54 13.32 6.54
N PRO A 327 -7.28 14.17 5.51
CA PRO A 327 -8.32 14.70 4.65
C PRO A 327 -9.17 13.59 4.02
N LEU A 328 -10.38 13.93 3.59
CA LEU A 328 -11.24 12.99 2.88
C LEU A 328 -10.57 12.45 1.62
N LYS A 329 -10.81 11.17 1.33
CA LYS A 329 -10.23 10.50 0.16
C LYS A 329 -10.61 11.24 -1.13
N HIS A 330 -9.61 11.47 -1.99
CA HIS A 330 -9.71 12.17 -3.28
C HIS A 330 -10.01 13.68 -3.20
N ARG A 331 -9.91 14.29 -2.02
CA ARG A 331 -10.12 15.73 -1.85
C ARG A 331 -8.84 16.42 -1.40
N ALA A 332 -8.67 17.68 -1.81
CA ALA A 332 -7.56 18.49 -1.32
C ALA A 332 -7.71 18.74 0.21
N PRO A 333 -6.61 18.98 0.94
CA PRO A 333 -6.69 19.40 2.34
C PRO A 333 -7.64 20.60 2.51
N GLY A 334 -8.57 20.51 3.46
CA GLY A 334 -9.54 21.56 3.76
C GLY A 334 -10.87 21.46 3.01
N GLU A 335 -10.96 20.65 1.95
CA GLU A 335 -12.23 20.41 1.28
C GLU A 335 -13.20 19.59 2.15
N THR A 336 -14.48 19.90 2.03
CA THR A 336 -15.55 19.25 2.78
C THR A 336 -16.55 18.57 1.85
N ARG A 337 -17.38 17.67 2.37
CA ARG A 337 -18.56 17.18 1.64
C ARG A 337 -19.82 17.28 2.49
N PRO A 338 -20.93 17.82 1.94
CA PRO A 338 -22.23 17.72 2.57
C PRO A 338 -22.73 16.28 2.48
N VAL A 339 -23.43 15.83 3.51
CA VAL A 339 -24.06 14.51 3.58
C VAL A 339 -25.44 14.68 4.20
N PRO A 340 -26.51 14.29 3.48
CA PRO A 340 -27.84 14.35 4.02
C PRO A 340 -28.01 13.32 5.14
N ILE A 341 -28.69 13.71 6.21
CA ILE A 341 -29.02 12.85 7.34
C ILE A 341 -30.48 12.42 7.19
N HIS A 342 -30.69 11.15 6.85
CA HIS A 342 -32.03 10.56 6.75
C HIS A 342 -32.84 10.76 8.06
N PRO A 343 -34.17 10.96 8.03
CA PRO A 343 -34.98 11.21 9.24
C PRO A 343 -34.82 10.14 10.33
N GLU A 344 -34.74 8.86 9.96
CA GLU A 344 -34.46 7.79 10.94
C GLU A 344 -33.06 7.92 11.57
N LEU A 345 -32.06 8.37 10.80
CA LEU A 345 -30.73 8.63 11.32
C LEU A 345 -30.71 9.86 12.22
N VAL A 346 -31.51 10.90 11.92
CA VAL A 346 -31.69 12.06 12.80
C VAL A 346 -32.15 11.59 14.18
N THR A 347 -33.20 10.77 14.24
CA THR A 347 -33.70 10.20 15.49
C THR A 347 -32.64 9.41 16.25
N LEU A 348 -31.90 8.52 15.56
CA LEU A 348 -30.84 7.70 16.17
C LEU A 348 -29.67 8.55 16.69
N LEU A 349 -29.26 9.59 15.96
CA LEU A 349 -28.19 10.50 16.37
C LEU A 349 -28.60 11.36 17.57
N ARG A 350 -29.82 11.89 17.58
CA ARG A 350 -30.37 12.66 18.70
C ARG A 350 -30.43 11.82 19.97
N HIS A 351 -30.97 10.61 19.88
CA HIS A 351 -30.98 9.64 20.96
C HIS A 351 -29.55 9.38 21.47
N HIS A 352 -28.61 9.08 20.58
CA HIS A 352 -27.22 8.78 20.94
C HIS A 352 -26.52 9.95 21.64
N ILE A 353 -26.71 11.18 21.17
CA ILE A 353 -26.12 12.38 21.78
C ILE A 353 -26.66 12.58 23.20
N LYS A 354 -27.98 12.43 23.38
CA LYS A 354 -28.64 12.58 24.68
C LYS A 354 -28.21 11.48 25.66
N GLU A 355 -28.37 10.22 25.27
CA GLU A 355 -28.12 9.06 26.14
C GLU A 355 -26.66 8.98 26.61
N PHE A 356 -25.71 9.32 25.74
CA PHE A 356 -24.29 9.22 26.05
C PHE A 356 -23.63 10.56 26.38
N ASN A 357 -24.43 11.62 26.56
CA ASN A 357 -23.99 12.97 26.94
C ASN A 357 -22.79 13.47 26.11
N ILE A 358 -22.90 13.39 24.78
CA ILE A 358 -21.79 13.73 23.89
C ILE A 358 -21.55 15.25 23.89
N PRO A 359 -20.36 15.74 24.31
CA PRO A 359 -20.08 17.17 24.38
C PRO A 359 -19.91 17.80 22.99
N ALA A 360 -20.03 19.13 22.91
CA ALA A 360 -19.60 19.89 21.73
C ALA A 360 -18.12 19.63 21.42
N GLY A 361 -17.73 19.58 20.14
CA GLY A 361 -16.38 19.19 19.69
C GLY A 361 -16.00 17.72 19.88
N GLY A 362 -16.79 16.97 20.67
CA GLY A 362 -16.57 15.57 20.97
C GLY A 362 -16.79 14.66 19.76
N ARG A 363 -16.09 13.51 19.77
CA ARG A 363 -16.43 12.41 18.85
C ARG A 363 -17.80 11.86 19.23
N LEU A 364 -18.63 11.58 18.23
CA LEU A 364 -19.93 10.97 18.46
C LEU A 364 -19.77 9.55 19.01
N PHE A 365 -18.86 8.76 18.44
CA PHE A 365 -18.73 7.34 18.79
C PHE A 365 -17.47 7.05 19.58
N VAL A 366 -17.64 7.00 20.90
CA VAL A 366 -16.58 6.65 21.87
C VAL A 366 -16.96 5.42 22.68
N GLY A 367 -15.94 4.67 23.10
CA GLY A 367 -16.12 3.58 24.04
C GLY A 367 -16.55 4.08 25.43
N PRO A 368 -16.98 3.17 26.33
CA PRO A 368 -17.48 3.55 27.67
C PRO A 368 -16.51 4.37 28.53
N ARG A 369 -15.20 4.30 28.23
CA ARG A 369 -14.13 5.05 28.91
C ARG A 369 -13.61 6.24 28.09
N GLY A 370 -14.37 6.72 27.10
CA GLY A 370 -13.99 7.84 26.22
C GLY A 370 -12.97 7.53 25.12
N GLY A 371 -12.42 6.31 25.08
CA GLY A 371 -11.49 5.89 24.03
C GLY A 371 -12.14 5.75 22.64
N ILE A 372 -11.33 5.83 21.58
CA ILE A 372 -11.77 5.69 20.19
C ILE A 372 -12.38 4.29 19.95
N MET A 373 -13.44 4.23 19.13
CA MET A 373 -14.02 2.96 18.68
C MET A 373 -13.01 2.15 17.86
N THR A 374 -12.63 0.97 18.34
CA THR A 374 -11.64 0.12 17.65
C THR A 374 -12.29 -0.89 16.71
N ASP A 375 -11.57 -1.31 15.66
CA ASP A 375 -12.07 -2.27 14.69
C ASP A 375 -12.43 -3.60 15.33
N ARG A 376 -11.60 -4.08 16.26
CA ARG A 376 -11.87 -5.32 16.97
C ARG A 376 -13.21 -5.24 17.71
N THR A 377 -13.49 -4.06 18.28
CA THR A 377 -14.72 -3.80 19.03
C THR A 377 -15.95 -3.80 18.11
N TYR A 378 -15.97 -2.95 17.08
CA TYR A 378 -17.16 -2.87 16.23
C TYR A 378 -17.32 -4.09 15.31
N LEU A 379 -16.25 -4.72 14.81
CA LEU A 379 -16.35 -5.94 14.00
C LEU A 379 -16.89 -7.10 14.84
N GLY A 380 -16.43 -7.23 16.08
CA GLY A 380 -16.95 -8.25 16.99
C GLY A 380 -18.45 -8.07 17.28
N ALA A 381 -18.88 -6.83 17.51
CA ALA A 381 -20.31 -6.52 17.69
C ALA A 381 -21.13 -6.81 16.43
N TRP A 382 -20.60 -6.45 15.25
CA TRP A 382 -21.24 -6.70 13.97
C TRP A 382 -21.44 -8.19 13.69
N HIS A 383 -20.41 -9.01 13.89
CA HIS A 383 -20.50 -10.46 13.68
C HIS A 383 -21.53 -11.12 14.60
N ARG A 384 -21.62 -10.71 15.87
CA ARG A 384 -22.66 -11.19 16.79
C ARG A 384 -24.06 -10.74 16.36
N ALA A 385 -24.22 -9.48 15.96
CA ALA A 385 -25.50 -8.96 15.48
C ALA A 385 -25.97 -9.72 14.25
N ARG A 386 -25.05 -9.99 13.30
CA ARG A 386 -25.33 -10.75 12.09
C ARG A 386 -25.76 -12.19 12.40
N ALA A 387 -25.10 -12.85 13.36
CA ALA A 387 -25.47 -14.20 13.79
C ALA A 387 -26.84 -14.26 14.49
N ALA A 388 -27.23 -13.19 15.20
CA ALA A 388 -28.51 -13.12 15.90
C ALA A 388 -29.68 -12.65 15.02
N ALA A 389 -29.42 -11.75 14.07
CA ALA A 389 -30.46 -11.09 13.27
C ALA A 389 -30.86 -11.87 12.02
N LEU A 390 -29.90 -12.55 11.37
CA LEU A 390 -30.09 -13.17 10.07
C LEU A 390 -30.56 -14.62 10.21
N SER A 391 -31.41 -15.06 9.29
CA SER A 391 -31.72 -16.49 9.13
C SER A 391 -30.46 -17.28 8.77
N GLU A 392 -30.49 -18.60 8.96
CA GLU A 392 -29.34 -19.48 8.65
C GLU A 392 -28.89 -19.31 7.19
N ARG A 393 -29.84 -19.24 6.25
CA ARG A 393 -29.56 -19.00 4.82
C ARG A 393 -28.94 -17.62 4.56
N GLU A 394 -29.47 -16.57 5.18
CA GLU A 394 -28.92 -15.21 5.06
C GLU A 394 -27.50 -15.15 5.66
N ALA A 395 -27.27 -15.77 6.82
CA ALA A 395 -25.99 -15.81 7.51
C ALA A 395 -24.91 -16.63 6.78
N ALA A 396 -25.30 -17.65 6.01
CA ALA A 396 -24.41 -18.40 5.12
C ALA A 396 -24.04 -17.61 3.84
N SER A 397 -24.85 -16.61 3.47
CA SER A 397 -24.63 -15.76 2.29
C SER A 397 -23.63 -14.61 2.58
N PRO A 398 -23.14 -13.88 1.55
CA PRO A 398 -22.27 -12.73 1.77
C PRO A 398 -23.02 -11.48 2.28
N LEU A 399 -24.33 -11.57 2.54
CA LEU A 399 -25.17 -10.49 3.05
C LEU A 399 -24.56 -9.83 4.27
N ALA A 400 -24.36 -8.51 4.16
CA ALA A 400 -23.93 -7.65 5.25
C ALA A 400 -22.70 -8.19 6.02
N LYS A 401 -21.79 -8.89 5.33
CA LYS A 401 -20.67 -9.64 5.95
C LYS A 401 -19.77 -8.72 6.78
N THR A 402 -19.61 -7.48 6.35
CA THR A 402 -18.83 -6.45 7.02
C THR A 402 -19.67 -5.18 7.20
N PRO A 403 -19.33 -4.31 8.17
CA PRO A 403 -20.00 -3.01 8.31
C PRO A 403 -19.91 -2.13 7.06
N TYR A 404 -18.86 -2.31 6.25
CA TYR A 404 -18.70 -1.58 4.99
C TYR A 404 -19.81 -1.90 3.97
N ASP A 405 -20.43 -3.08 4.07
CA ASP A 405 -21.54 -3.47 3.21
C ASP A 405 -22.80 -2.62 3.47
N LEU A 406 -22.93 -1.97 4.64
CA LEU A 406 -24.00 -1.00 4.89
C LEU A 406 -23.85 0.25 4.02
N ARG A 407 -22.62 0.68 3.76
CA ARG A 407 -22.35 1.77 2.81
C ARG A 407 -22.70 1.34 1.39
N HIS A 408 -22.42 0.09 1.01
CA HIS A 408 -22.88 -0.45 -0.27
C HIS A 408 -24.41 -0.41 -0.36
N ALA A 409 -25.11 -0.83 0.70
CA ALA A 409 -26.56 -0.77 0.74
C ALA A 409 -27.08 0.67 0.59
N ALA A 410 -26.53 1.64 1.32
CA ALA A 410 -26.90 3.05 1.21
C ALA A 410 -26.83 3.57 -0.23
N VAL A 411 -25.66 3.38 -0.87
CA VAL A 411 -25.40 3.90 -2.22
C VAL A 411 -26.25 3.16 -3.26
N SER A 412 -26.39 1.84 -3.12
CA SER A 412 -27.25 1.03 -3.99
C SER A 412 -28.73 1.44 -3.88
N THR A 413 -29.22 1.72 -2.67
CA THR A 413 -30.59 2.18 -2.44
C THR A 413 -30.83 3.56 -3.06
N TRP A 414 -29.92 4.52 -2.87
CA TRP A 414 -30.08 5.87 -3.48
C TRP A 414 -30.08 5.80 -5.00
N LEU A 415 -29.17 5.00 -5.58
CA LEU A 415 -29.16 4.76 -7.02
C LEU A 415 -30.44 4.06 -7.48
N GLY A 416 -30.88 3.03 -6.76
CA GLY A 416 -32.11 2.28 -7.04
C GLY A 416 -33.38 3.13 -6.95
N ALA A 417 -33.39 4.16 -6.10
CA ALA A 417 -34.45 5.18 -6.03
C ALA A 417 -34.36 6.21 -7.18
N GLY A 418 -33.35 6.10 -8.04
CA GLY A 418 -33.14 6.93 -9.23
C GLY A 418 -32.61 8.33 -8.92
N VAL A 419 -31.91 8.50 -7.79
CA VAL A 419 -31.15 9.72 -7.49
C VAL A 419 -30.01 9.86 -8.51
N PRO A 420 -29.76 11.07 -9.06
CA PRO A 420 -28.71 11.26 -10.07
C PRO A 420 -27.33 10.77 -9.59
N PRO A 421 -26.57 10.02 -10.43
CA PRO A 421 -25.25 9.49 -10.05
C PRO A 421 -24.26 10.54 -9.55
N ALA A 422 -24.30 11.77 -10.10
CA ALA A 422 -23.44 12.87 -9.65
C ALA A 422 -23.75 13.28 -8.20
N GLN A 423 -25.04 13.38 -7.84
CA GLN A 423 -25.49 13.72 -6.49
C GLN A 423 -25.12 12.62 -5.49
N VAL A 424 -25.34 11.35 -5.85
CA VAL A 424 -24.93 10.19 -5.04
C VAL A 424 -23.41 10.18 -4.85
N ALA A 425 -22.64 10.50 -5.90
CA ALA A 425 -21.18 10.54 -5.83
C ALA A 425 -20.69 11.62 -4.87
N GLU A 426 -21.29 12.81 -4.89
CA GLU A 426 -21.03 13.90 -3.96
C GLU A 426 -21.32 13.48 -2.51
N TRP A 427 -22.55 13.01 -2.25
CA TRP A 427 -23.02 12.60 -0.92
C TRP A 427 -22.39 11.34 -0.38
N ALA A 428 -21.81 10.48 -1.22
CA ALA A 428 -21.05 9.32 -0.76
C ALA A 428 -19.54 9.62 -0.67
N GLY A 429 -19.03 10.65 -1.35
CA GLY A 429 -17.59 10.87 -1.51
C GLY A 429 -16.95 9.84 -2.44
N HIS A 430 -17.55 9.63 -3.61
CA HIS A 430 -16.99 8.89 -4.75
C HIS A 430 -16.67 9.85 -5.90
N SER A 431 -15.78 9.46 -6.81
CA SER A 431 -15.82 10.02 -8.15
C SER A 431 -16.94 9.36 -8.95
N VAL A 432 -17.54 10.08 -9.89
CA VAL A 432 -18.61 9.55 -10.76
C VAL A 432 -18.14 8.30 -11.51
N ALA A 433 -16.90 8.29 -12.02
CA ALA A 433 -16.31 7.14 -12.70
C ALA A 433 -16.21 5.89 -11.79
N VAL A 434 -15.83 6.06 -10.52
CA VAL A 434 -15.80 4.96 -9.55
C VAL A 434 -17.22 4.45 -9.28
N LEU A 435 -18.17 5.37 -9.11
CA LEU A 435 -19.56 5.04 -8.84
C LEU A 435 -20.18 4.23 -9.98
N LEU A 436 -20.09 4.70 -11.22
CA LEU A 436 -20.65 4.01 -12.39
C LEU A 436 -19.99 2.65 -12.63
N ARG A 437 -18.67 2.53 -12.38
CA ARG A 437 -17.97 1.24 -12.51
C ARG A 437 -18.40 0.23 -11.45
N VAL A 438 -18.57 0.65 -10.19
CA VAL A 438 -18.89 -0.25 -9.07
C VAL A 438 -20.38 -0.57 -9.02
N TYR A 439 -21.24 0.41 -9.21
CA TYR A 439 -22.69 0.29 -9.00
C TYR A 439 -23.49 0.16 -10.31
N ALA A 440 -22.84 -0.16 -11.44
CA ALA A 440 -23.50 -0.32 -12.74
C ALA A 440 -24.78 -1.18 -12.67
N LYS A 441 -24.76 -2.27 -11.89
CA LYS A 441 -25.90 -3.18 -11.72
C LYS A 441 -27.09 -2.58 -10.97
N CYS A 442 -26.89 -1.51 -10.20
CA CYS A 442 -27.98 -0.80 -9.51
C CYS A 442 -28.69 0.20 -10.43
N VAL A 443 -28.02 0.63 -11.49
CA VAL A 443 -28.56 1.54 -12.51
C VAL A 443 -29.23 0.74 -13.63
N ALA A 444 -28.70 -0.44 -13.95
CA ALA A 444 -29.31 -1.39 -14.87
C ALA A 444 -30.64 -1.92 -14.28
N GLY A 445 -31.76 -1.69 -14.97
CA GLY A 445 -33.11 -2.08 -14.51
C GLY A 445 -34.08 -0.91 -14.29
N GLN A 446 -33.62 0.34 -14.41
CA GLN A 446 -34.46 1.54 -14.33
C GLN A 446 -34.99 2.02 -15.69
N GLU A 447 -35.02 1.14 -16.69
CA GLU A 447 -35.36 1.53 -18.06
C GLU A 447 -36.77 2.13 -18.16
N GLU A 448 -37.76 1.50 -17.54
CA GLU A 448 -39.14 1.99 -17.55
C GLU A 448 -39.32 3.28 -16.74
N ASP A 449 -38.63 3.43 -15.61
CA ASP A 449 -38.61 4.68 -14.85
C ASP A 449 -37.94 5.81 -15.62
N ALA A 450 -36.84 5.51 -16.34
CA ALA A 450 -36.15 6.47 -17.20
C ALA A 450 -37.02 6.89 -18.38
N LYS A 451 -37.68 5.93 -19.05
CA LYS A 451 -38.66 6.21 -20.11
C LYS A 451 -39.80 7.07 -19.58
N ARG A 452 -40.37 6.76 -18.40
CA ARG A 452 -41.43 7.56 -17.76
C ARG A 452 -40.98 9.00 -17.53
N ARG A 453 -39.79 9.21 -16.95
CA ARG A 453 -39.24 10.56 -16.71
C ARG A 453 -39.01 11.33 -18.01
N ILE A 454 -38.52 10.67 -19.07
CA ILE A 454 -38.36 11.28 -20.39
C ILE A 454 -39.74 11.69 -20.91
N SER A 455 -40.72 10.78 -20.91
CA SER A 455 -42.08 11.07 -21.37
C SER A 455 -42.72 12.23 -20.61
N GLU A 456 -42.59 12.28 -19.29
CA GLU A 456 -43.07 13.38 -18.44
C GLU A 456 -42.39 14.71 -18.79
N ALA A 457 -41.07 14.72 -18.98
CA ALA A 457 -40.31 15.92 -19.32
C ALA A 457 -40.58 16.43 -20.75
N THR A 458 -40.92 15.53 -21.67
CA THR A 458 -41.25 15.86 -23.07
C THR A 458 -42.73 16.14 -23.30
N ARG A 459 -43.59 16.01 -22.27
CA ARG A 459 -45.00 16.41 -22.40
C ARG A 459 -45.05 17.92 -22.65
N PRO A 460 -45.81 18.38 -23.68
CA PRO A 460 -46.04 19.80 -23.86
C PRO A 460 -46.69 20.33 -22.59
N LYS A 461 -46.07 21.35 -21.98
CA LYS A 461 -46.71 22.09 -20.89
C LYS A 461 -47.99 22.67 -21.47
N THR A 462 -49.14 22.24 -20.98
CA THR A 462 -50.44 22.79 -21.39
C THR A 462 -50.40 24.30 -21.18
N PRO A 463 -50.79 25.11 -22.19
CA PRO A 463 -50.74 26.56 -22.11
C PRO A 463 -51.56 27.14 -20.96
#